data_AF-A0A7H8S7H4-F1
#
_entry.id   AF-A0A7H8S7H4-F1
#
_cell.length_a   1.000
_cell.length_b   1.000
_cell.length_c   1.000
_cell.angle_alpha   90.00
_cell.angle_beta   90.00
_cell.angle_gamma   90.00
#
_symmetry.space_group_name_H-M   'P 1'
#
loop_
_entity.id
_entity.type
_entity.pdbx_description
1 polymer ?
#
loop_
_entity_poly.entity_id
_entity_poly.type
_entity_poly.pdbx_seq_one_letter_code
_entity_poly.pdbx_strand_id
1 'polypeptide(L)'
;MENSLSQLKEIMPENAYGANSTMFSMSLEGWRRGLKLKFFTKYVKNQVKIRYTLSSEERDITFQLSLAETVPKETRKTTRSKKNTKKALQNSNVPTPKGKSFDEENSDEEVINYAKTLEYPLVIKPTNASLGIGVVTGIYDDQTLVDSVKNLRNKKGYKEMIVEQQVTGEDTRLFVVGNQVCSAFKRIAANVVGDGKHTIEELIKIKNKERRINPHLSKSQIKLGKELREYLESHGLSLETIPQKGERVFLNESTIASAGAETVEVTNELTEESKRIAVEAAKSLPGLVVCGVDIMIDKKKRTNYVLELNSRPNIGGSLFPVEGEAQNISKHIIDYYFPESISDDETSGRNKLYFDYESIEKILKSGIVEEVTVPSLPDNDLVFKQLKVSGKVQGVGFRNWVYKKAIGRKISGYVKNLKDKSVLIVAAGSQNKVDQFTEVVRKHNTKKIQVEKVKEDEYTEPVKVGFEIVNKPGKIKTLKNNLNKEQEKNKKLTYELEQTTKQLKSLKQSKSWKYTLPMRKIIRLIKNK
;
A
#
# COMPACT_ATOMS: atom_id res chain seq x y z
N MET A 1 10.14 -10.56 -3.16
CA MET A 1 9.59 -9.85 -4.34
C MET A 1 9.88 -10.62 -5.64
N GLU A 2 10.07 -11.94 -5.62
CA GLU A 2 10.29 -12.71 -6.85
C GLU A 2 9.04 -12.72 -7.72
N ASN A 3 7.87 -12.87 -7.09
CA ASN A 3 6.56 -12.92 -7.74
C ASN A 3 5.93 -11.56 -8.05
N SER A 4 6.69 -10.45 -7.97
CA SER A 4 6.19 -9.10 -8.23
C SER A 4 6.30 -8.75 -9.72
N LEU A 5 5.46 -7.84 -10.23
CA LEU A 5 5.67 -7.25 -11.56
C LEU A 5 7.08 -6.67 -11.68
N SER A 6 7.86 -7.14 -12.65
CA SER A 6 9.25 -6.73 -12.91
C SER A 6 9.35 -5.20 -13.02
N GLN A 7 8.41 -4.59 -13.74
CA GLN A 7 8.35 -3.15 -13.96
C GLN A 7 8.08 -2.30 -12.70
N LEU A 8 7.66 -2.88 -11.57
CA LEU A 8 7.40 -2.18 -10.31
C LEU A 8 8.43 -2.51 -9.22
N LYS A 9 9.09 -3.67 -9.32
CA LYS A 9 9.93 -4.27 -8.27
C LYS A 9 11.03 -3.33 -7.75
N GLU A 10 11.64 -2.54 -8.63
CA GLU A 10 12.80 -1.71 -8.27
C GLU A 10 12.48 -0.22 -8.10
N ILE A 11 11.30 0.21 -8.54
CA ILE A 11 10.95 1.63 -8.63
C ILE A 11 9.89 2.06 -7.62
N MET A 12 9.20 1.11 -6.97
CA MET A 12 8.18 1.43 -5.98
C MET A 12 8.83 2.04 -4.73
N PRO A 13 8.61 3.33 -4.43
CA PRO A 13 9.23 3.93 -3.26
C PRO A 13 8.52 3.51 -1.97
N GLU A 14 9.25 3.45 -0.85
CA GLU A 14 8.71 2.97 0.44
C GLU A 14 7.50 3.78 0.92
N ASN A 15 7.46 5.09 0.63
CA ASN A 15 6.34 5.96 0.97
C ASN A 15 5.07 5.68 0.13
N ALA A 16 5.20 4.94 -0.98
CA ALA A 16 4.08 4.39 -1.72
C ALA A 16 3.59 3.03 -1.15
N TYR A 17 4.20 2.44 -0.12
CA TYR A 17 3.74 1.14 0.37
C TYR A 17 2.35 1.17 1.04
N GLY A 18 1.68 0.01 1.04
CA GLY A 18 0.31 -0.18 1.49
C GLY A 18 -0.69 0.31 0.44
N ALA A 19 -1.74 1.05 0.86
CA ALA A 19 -2.78 1.53 -0.05
C ALA A 19 -2.26 2.51 -1.14
N ASN A 20 -1.15 3.20 -0.88
CA ASN A 20 -0.55 4.13 -1.85
C ASN A 20 0.06 3.39 -3.05
N SER A 21 0.31 2.07 -2.94
CA SER A 21 0.93 1.30 -4.02
C SER A 21 -0.02 1.21 -5.21
N THR A 22 -1.33 1.17 -4.93
CA THR A 22 -2.39 1.32 -5.93
C THR A 22 -2.28 2.65 -6.65
N MET A 23 -2.11 3.76 -5.93
CA MET A 23 -2.03 5.09 -6.54
C MET A 23 -0.78 5.25 -7.39
N PHE A 24 0.38 4.82 -6.89
CA PHE A 24 1.63 4.85 -7.66
C PHE A 24 1.53 3.99 -8.92
N SER A 25 1.10 2.74 -8.81
CA SER A 25 0.95 1.82 -9.94
C SER A 25 0.01 2.37 -11.02
N MET A 26 -1.16 2.88 -10.61
CA MET A 26 -2.14 3.46 -11.53
C MET A 26 -1.65 4.72 -12.24
N SER A 27 -1.07 5.67 -11.48
CA SER A 27 -0.57 6.92 -12.04
C SER A 27 0.65 6.71 -12.94
N LEU A 28 1.53 5.76 -12.57
CA LEU A 28 2.67 5.36 -13.38
C LEU A 28 2.25 4.73 -14.71
N GLU A 29 1.29 3.80 -14.68
CA GLU A 29 0.76 3.15 -15.87
C GLU A 29 0.20 4.20 -16.85
N GLY A 30 -0.69 5.08 -16.39
CA GLY A 30 -1.26 6.12 -17.24
C GLY A 30 -0.21 7.08 -17.81
N TRP A 31 0.73 7.54 -16.98
CA TRP A 31 1.78 8.45 -17.42
C TRP A 31 2.74 7.80 -18.42
N ARG A 32 3.06 6.50 -18.28
CA ARG A 32 3.89 5.76 -19.24
C ARG A 32 3.26 5.67 -20.62
N ARG A 33 1.93 5.71 -20.71
CA ARG A 33 1.18 5.75 -21.97
C ARG A 33 1.07 7.14 -22.58
N GLY A 34 1.71 8.15 -21.96
CA GLY A 34 1.71 9.52 -22.45
C GLY A 34 0.55 10.37 -21.93
N LEU A 35 -0.29 9.85 -21.03
CA LEU A 35 -1.34 10.66 -20.40
C LEU A 35 -0.69 11.73 -19.51
N LYS A 36 -1.23 12.96 -19.55
CA LYS A 36 -0.77 14.01 -18.64
C LYS A 36 -1.17 13.63 -17.22
N LEU A 37 -0.21 13.67 -16.30
CA LEU A 37 -0.41 13.27 -14.91
C LEU A 37 -0.27 14.46 -13.98
N LYS A 38 -1.30 14.70 -13.18
CA LYS A 38 -1.32 15.74 -12.14
C LYS A 38 -1.68 15.13 -10.80
N PHE A 39 -0.90 15.42 -9.76
CA PHE A 39 -1.23 15.12 -8.37
C PHE A 39 -1.72 16.37 -7.66
N PHE A 40 -2.67 16.23 -6.72
CA PHE A 40 -3.17 17.35 -5.93
C PHE A 40 -3.67 16.91 -4.56
N THR A 41 -3.76 17.87 -3.65
CA THR A 41 -4.26 17.64 -2.28
C THR A 41 -5.76 17.86 -2.17
N LYS A 42 -6.40 17.10 -1.27
CA LYS A 42 -7.77 17.32 -0.83
C LYS A 42 -7.88 17.13 0.67
N TYR A 43 -8.52 18.08 1.33
CA TYR A 43 -8.77 18.03 2.76
C TYR A 43 -10.02 17.21 3.06
N VAL A 44 -9.87 16.15 3.84
CA VAL A 44 -10.98 15.28 4.27
C VAL A 44 -10.82 15.00 5.75
N LYS A 45 -11.79 15.42 6.57
CA LYS A 45 -11.78 15.22 8.03
C LYS A 45 -10.47 15.66 8.69
N ASN A 46 -10.01 16.89 8.39
CA ASN A 46 -8.74 17.47 8.87
C ASN A 46 -7.48 16.66 8.49
N GLN A 47 -7.55 15.79 7.49
CA GLN A 47 -6.40 15.08 6.94
C GLN A 47 -6.18 15.45 5.49
N VAL A 48 -4.93 15.69 5.13
CA VAL A 48 -4.49 15.84 3.74
C VAL A 48 -4.53 14.46 3.06
N LYS A 49 -5.28 14.37 1.97
CA LYS A 49 -5.30 13.20 1.07
C LYS A 49 -4.81 13.62 -0.29
N ILE A 50 -4.02 12.77 -0.93
CA ILE A 50 -3.54 13.00 -2.30
C ILE A 50 -4.47 12.28 -3.26
N ARG A 51 -4.75 12.94 -4.39
CA ARG A 51 -5.46 12.42 -5.55
C ARG A 51 -4.62 12.70 -6.79
N TYR A 52 -5.00 12.09 -7.90
CA TYR A 52 -4.37 12.36 -9.18
C TYR A 52 -5.40 12.38 -10.30
N THR A 53 -5.08 13.13 -11.35
CA THR A 53 -5.83 13.19 -12.60
C THR A 53 -4.93 12.68 -13.72
N LEU A 54 -5.49 11.83 -14.56
CA LEU A 54 -4.92 11.45 -15.85
C LEU A 54 -5.74 12.12 -16.94
N SER A 55 -5.06 12.66 -17.95
CA SER A 55 -5.68 13.43 -19.03
C SER A 55 -5.15 12.99 -20.39
N SER A 56 -6.07 12.68 -21.31
CA SER A 56 -5.79 12.57 -22.74
C SER A 56 -6.26 13.84 -23.47
N GLU A 57 -6.30 13.83 -24.79
CA GLU A 57 -6.94 14.91 -25.55
C GLU A 57 -8.48 14.85 -25.48
N GLU A 58 -9.04 13.66 -25.20
CA GLU A 58 -10.48 13.43 -25.22
C GLU A 58 -11.13 13.61 -23.85
N ARG A 59 -10.41 13.30 -22.76
CA ARG A 59 -11.00 13.21 -21.43
C ARG A 59 -10.00 13.43 -20.30
N ASP A 60 -10.53 13.92 -19.18
CA ASP A 60 -9.85 14.01 -17.90
C ASP A 60 -10.56 13.10 -16.89
N ILE A 61 -9.79 12.26 -16.19
CA ILE A 61 -10.35 11.38 -15.15
C ILE A 61 -9.54 11.51 -13.87
N THR A 62 -10.21 11.94 -12.82
CA THR A 62 -9.68 12.02 -11.47
C THR A 62 -9.87 10.70 -10.73
N PHE A 63 -8.82 10.27 -10.05
CA PHE A 63 -8.80 9.06 -9.27
C PHE A 63 -8.49 9.32 -7.79
N GLN A 64 -9.11 8.52 -6.93
CA GLN A 64 -8.73 8.32 -5.54
C GLN A 64 -8.29 6.87 -5.36
N LEU A 65 -6.98 6.63 -5.36
CA LEU A 65 -6.43 5.27 -5.52
C LEU A 65 -6.98 4.64 -6.81
N SER A 66 -7.67 3.50 -6.75
CA SER A 66 -8.32 2.84 -7.89
C SER A 66 -9.72 3.38 -8.24
N LEU A 67 -10.30 4.24 -7.39
CA LEU A 67 -11.66 4.74 -7.59
C LEU A 67 -11.66 5.95 -8.53
N ALA A 68 -12.26 5.82 -9.71
CA ALA A 68 -12.51 6.93 -10.61
C ALA A 68 -13.67 7.82 -10.11
N GLU A 69 -13.64 9.09 -10.48
CA GLU A 69 -14.70 10.04 -10.13
C GLU A 69 -16.03 9.79 -10.82
N THR A 70 -16.01 9.08 -11.96
CA THR A 70 -17.18 8.66 -12.74
C THR A 70 -18.09 7.69 -11.99
N VAL A 71 -17.58 7.01 -10.95
CA VAL A 71 -18.39 6.09 -10.14
C VAL A 71 -19.41 6.87 -9.29
N PRO A 72 -20.73 6.62 -9.45
CA PRO A 72 -21.78 7.39 -8.78
C PRO A 72 -21.63 7.39 -7.25
N LYS A 73 -22.03 8.50 -6.61
CA LYS A 73 -21.99 8.64 -5.14
C LYS A 73 -22.83 7.56 -4.45
N GLU A 74 -24.02 7.26 -4.99
CA GLU A 74 -24.92 6.25 -4.42
C GLU A 74 -24.33 4.84 -4.53
N THR A 75 -23.73 4.47 -5.66
CA THR A 75 -22.98 3.21 -5.83
C THR A 75 -21.87 3.07 -4.77
N ARG A 76 -21.14 4.15 -4.50
CA ARG A 76 -20.10 4.18 -3.44
C ARG A 76 -20.67 4.09 -2.02
N LYS A 77 -21.87 4.59 -1.77
CA LYS A 77 -22.56 4.43 -0.48
C LYS A 77 -23.06 3.00 -0.30
N THR A 78 -23.64 2.42 -1.36
CA THR A 78 -24.13 1.03 -1.34
C THR A 78 -23.02 0.05 -0.97
N THR A 79 -21.86 0.14 -1.62
CA THR A 79 -20.68 -0.71 -1.30
C THR A 79 -20.12 -0.55 0.13
N ARG A 80 -20.55 0.46 0.90
CA ARG A 80 -20.16 0.64 2.30
C ARG A 80 -21.17 0.05 3.28
N SER A 81 -22.35 -0.34 2.81
CA SER A 81 -23.40 -0.97 3.60
C SER A 81 -23.57 -2.41 3.15
N LYS A 82 -23.29 -3.36 4.05
CA LYS A 82 -23.49 -4.79 3.74
C LYS A 82 -24.95 -5.09 3.41
N LYS A 83 -25.89 -4.42 4.08
CA LYS A 83 -27.34 -4.51 3.84
C LYS A 83 -27.70 -4.11 2.41
N ASN A 84 -27.29 -2.91 1.99
CA ASN A 84 -27.64 -2.41 0.66
C ASN A 84 -26.92 -3.19 -0.45
N THR A 85 -25.66 -3.58 -0.21
CA THR A 85 -24.90 -4.43 -1.14
C THR A 85 -25.58 -5.77 -1.34
N LYS A 86 -25.98 -6.45 -0.25
CA LYS A 86 -26.69 -7.72 -0.31
C LYS A 86 -28.01 -7.59 -1.07
N LYS A 87 -28.79 -6.55 -0.79
CA LYS A 87 -30.06 -6.29 -1.50
C LYS A 87 -29.84 -6.11 -3.01
N ALA A 88 -28.80 -5.36 -3.42
CA ALA A 88 -28.48 -5.19 -4.82
C ALA A 88 -28.08 -6.52 -5.50
N LEU A 89 -27.24 -7.32 -4.84
CA LEU A 89 -26.84 -8.64 -5.32
C LEU A 89 -28.05 -9.57 -5.50
N GLN A 90 -28.95 -9.63 -4.50
CA GLN A 90 -30.16 -10.45 -4.54
C GLN A 90 -31.12 -10.02 -5.66
N ASN A 91 -31.32 -8.72 -5.85
CA ASN A 91 -32.14 -8.19 -6.95
C ASN A 91 -31.59 -8.53 -8.34
N SER A 92 -30.28 -8.78 -8.44
CA SER A 92 -29.61 -9.20 -9.67
C SER A 92 -29.41 -10.71 -9.76
N ASN A 93 -30.07 -11.50 -8.90
CA ASN A 93 -29.94 -12.97 -8.83
C ASN A 93 -28.50 -13.46 -8.61
N VAL A 94 -27.65 -12.64 -8.00
CA VAL A 94 -26.27 -13.03 -7.67
C VAL A 94 -26.30 -13.85 -6.38
N PRO A 95 -25.68 -15.05 -6.35
CA PRO A 95 -25.72 -15.90 -5.16
C PRO A 95 -25.05 -15.23 -3.97
N THR A 96 -25.79 -15.13 -2.87
CA THR A 96 -25.31 -14.63 -1.57
C THR A 96 -25.70 -15.62 -0.47
N PRO A 97 -25.00 -15.67 0.67
CA PRO A 97 -25.42 -16.49 1.80
C PRO A 97 -26.85 -16.15 2.24
N LYS A 98 -27.69 -17.16 2.50
CA LYS A 98 -29.06 -16.92 2.99
C LYS A 98 -29.00 -16.21 4.33
N GLY A 99 -29.85 -15.21 4.53
CA GLY A 99 -29.86 -14.41 5.75
C GLY A 99 -30.50 -13.05 5.57
N LYS A 100 -30.64 -12.31 6.67
CA LYS A 100 -31.37 -11.05 6.75
C LYS A 100 -30.62 -10.01 7.57
N SER A 101 -30.81 -8.73 7.23
CA SER A 101 -30.32 -7.59 8.00
C SER A 101 -31.39 -7.09 8.99
N PHE A 102 -30.94 -6.67 10.16
CA PHE A 102 -31.75 -6.16 11.26
C PHE A 102 -31.23 -4.80 11.69
N ASP A 103 -32.16 -3.87 11.90
CA ASP A 103 -31.87 -2.49 12.28
C ASP A 103 -32.02 -2.31 13.81
N GLU A 104 -31.84 -1.09 14.30
CA GLU A 104 -31.98 -0.78 15.74
C GLU A 104 -33.39 -1.07 16.27
N GLU A 105 -34.42 -0.91 15.44
CA GLU A 105 -35.81 -1.12 15.87
C GLU A 105 -36.16 -2.60 16.09
N ASN A 106 -35.38 -3.53 15.54
CA ASN A 106 -35.63 -4.96 15.72
C ASN A 106 -35.15 -5.43 17.09
N SER A 107 -35.99 -6.15 17.84
CA SER A 107 -35.61 -6.69 19.15
C SER A 107 -34.61 -7.83 19.03
N ASP A 108 -33.86 -8.13 20.10
CA ASP A 108 -32.93 -9.26 20.12
C ASP A 108 -33.68 -10.59 19.89
N GLU A 109 -34.90 -10.72 20.44
CA GLU A 109 -35.76 -11.89 20.23
C GLU A 109 -36.14 -12.07 18.76
N GLU A 110 -36.45 -10.99 18.03
CA GLU A 110 -36.75 -11.06 16.60
C GLU A 110 -35.55 -11.57 15.79
N VAL A 111 -34.35 -11.06 16.10
CA VAL A 111 -33.09 -11.49 15.46
C VAL A 111 -32.86 -12.98 15.73
N ILE A 112 -32.96 -13.40 16.98
CA ILE A 112 -32.74 -14.79 17.41
C ILE A 112 -33.78 -15.72 16.79
N ASN A 113 -35.06 -15.36 16.81
CA ASN A 113 -36.13 -16.19 16.26
C ASN A 113 -35.96 -16.40 14.75
N TYR A 114 -35.60 -15.35 14.01
CA TYR A 114 -35.27 -15.52 12.59
C TYR A 114 -34.02 -16.39 12.40
N ALA A 115 -32.95 -16.17 13.17
CA ALA A 115 -31.72 -16.92 13.05
C ALA A 115 -31.94 -18.43 13.23
N LYS A 116 -32.81 -18.83 14.16
CA LYS A 116 -33.22 -20.24 14.38
C LYS A 116 -33.96 -20.88 13.21
N THR A 117 -34.47 -20.09 12.25
CA THR A 117 -35.08 -20.64 11.02
C THR A 117 -34.04 -21.04 9.97
N LEU A 118 -32.77 -20.67 10.16
CA LEU A 118 -31.67 -20.99 9.26
C LEU A 118 -30.94 -22.25 9.71
N GLU A 119 -30.33 -22.95 8.76
CA GLU A 119 -29.44 -24.07 9.06
C GLU A 119 -28.09 -23.54 9.59
N TYR A 120 -27.63 -24.13 10.70
CA TYR A 120 -26.32 -23.87 11.30
C TYR A 120 -25.18 -24.49 10.47
N PRO A 121 -23.94 -23.96 10.51
CA PRO A 121 -23.51 -22.83 11.34
C PRO A 121 -23.92 -21.47 10.80
N LEU A 122 -24.01 -20.48 11.69
CA LEU A 122 -24.37 -19.10 11.37
C LEU A 122 -23.20 -18.13 11.56
N VAL A 123 -23.33 -16.97 10.92
CA VAL A 123 -22.44 -15.81 11.07
C VAL A 123 -23.26 -14.58 11.40
N ILE A 124 -22.79 -13.79 12.37
CA ILE A 124 -23.33 -12.46 12.67
C ILE A 124 -22.30 -11.40 12.31
N LYS A 125 -22.73 -10.38 11.56
CA LYS A 125 -21.88 -9.30 11.05
C LYS A 125 -22.52 -7.94 11.32
N PRO A 126 -21.83 -6.97 11.94
CA PRO A 126 -22.34 -5.61 11.99
C PRO A 126 -22.41 -5.01 10.59
N THR A 127 -23.50 -4.31 10.27
CA THR A 127 -23.77 -3.77 8.92
C THR A 127 -22.72 -2.75 8.49
N ASN A 128 -22.29 -1.89 9.43
CA ASN A 128 -21.41 -0.74 9.19
C ASN A 128 -19.95 -0.95 9.61
N ALA A 129 -19.58 -2.15 10.09
CA ALA A 129 -18.20 -2.46 10.44
C ALA A 129 -17.35 -2.81 9.20
N SER A 130 -16.05 -2.50 9.24
CA SER A 130 -15.08 -2.84 8.20
C SER A 130 -14.01 -3.77 8.76
N LEU A 131 -13.22 -4.41 7.88
CA LEU A 131 -12.04 -5.22 8.24
C LEU A 131 -12.34 -6.40 9.18
N GLY A 132 -13.53 -7.01 9.06
CA GLY A 132 -13.94 -8.14 9.89
C GLY A 132 -14.23 -7.79 11.37
N ILE A 133 -14.17 -6.52 11.76
CA ILE A 133 -14.39 -6.11 13.15
C ILE A 133 -15.83 -6.43 13.57
N GLY A 134 -15.97 -7.18 14.66
CA GLY A 134 -17.27 -7.57 15.22
C GLY A 134 -17.96 -8.70 14.46
N VAL A 135 -17.32 -9.30 13.44
CA VAL A 135 -17.85 -10.51 12.81
C VAL A 135 -17.66 -11.69 13.77
N VAL A 136 -18.74 -12.44 14.00
CA VAL A 136 -18.73 -13.68 14.79
C VAL A 136 -19.11 -14.82 13.86
N THR A 137 -18.18 -15.74 13.65
CA THR A 137 -18.36 -16.97 12.85
C THR A 137 -18.40 -18.19 13.79
N GLY A 138 -18.78 -19.35 13.26
CA GLY A 138 -18.76 -20.61 14.00
C GLY A 138 -19.84 -20.65 15.07
N ILE A 139 -20.98 -20.03 14.83
CA ILE A 139 -22.14 -20.18 15.72
C ILE A 139 -22.81 -21.50 15.33
N TYR A 140 -22.73 -22.52 16.18
CA TYR A 140 -23.24 -23.86 15.90
C TYR A 140 -24.54 -24.21 16.64
N ASP A 141 -24.92 -23.40 17.62
CA ASP A 141 -26.01 -23.68 18.54
C ASP A 141 -26.71 -22.39 19.01
N ASP A 142 -27.92 -22.57 19.55
CA ASP A 142 -28.78 -21.50 20.04
C ASP A 142 -28.16 -20.69 21.19
N GLN A 143 -27.38 -21.33 22.07
CA GLN A 143 -26.78 -20.65 23.22
C GLN A 143 -25.69 -19.68 22.73
N THR A 144 -24.80 -20.16 21.87
CA THR A 144 -23.76 -19.34 21.22
C THR A 144 -24.37 -18.19 20.41
N LEU A 145 -25.50 -18.44 19.72
CA LEU A 145 -26.24 -17.42 18.98
C LEU A 145 -26.71 -16.29 19.90
N VAL A 146 -27.42 -16.63 20.99
CA VAL A 146 -27.96 -15.66 21.96
C VAL A 146 -26.84 -14.83 22.57
N ASP A 147 -25.75 -15.48 22.98
CA ASP A 147 -24.61 -14.80 23.59
C ASP A 147 -23.91 -13.86 22.60
N SER A 148 -23.82 -14.26 21.33
CA SER A 148 -23.24 -13.45 20.26
C SER A 148 -24.05 -12.18 19.97
N VAL A 149 -25.38 -12.29 19.86
CA VAL A 149 -26.28 -11.14 19.65
C VAL A 149 -26.14 -10.15 20.81
N LYS A 150 -26.27 -10.65 22.06
CA LYS A 150 -26.15 -9.82 23.27
C LYS A 150 -24.78 -9.17 23.39
N ASN A 151 -23.70 -9.89 23.07
CA ASN A 151 -22.35 -9.32 23.11
C ASN A 151 -22.20 -8.17 22.10
N LEU A 152 -22.65 -8.37 20.86
CA LEU A 152 -22.50 -7.37 19.79
C LEU A 152 -23.34 -6.12 20.06
N ARG A 153 -24.61 -6.27 20.44
CA ARG A 153 -25.50 -5.13 20.73
C ARG A 153 -25.19 -4.46 22.05
N ASN A 154 -25.14 -5.22 23.14
CA ASN A 154 -25.13 -4.64 24.49
C ASN A 154 -23.71 -4.29 24.96
N LYS A 155 -22.71 -5.13 24.65
CA LYS A 155 -21.32 -4.88 25.09
C LYS A 155 -20.53 -4.05 24.09
N LYS A 156 -20.72 -4.28 22.78
CA LYS A 156 -19.96 -3.60 21.72
C LYS A 156 -20.71 -2.44 21.05
N GLY A 157 -22.00 -2.29 21.33
CA GLY A 157 -22.81 -1.15 20.84
C GLY A 157 -23.17 -1.22 19.35
N TYR A 158 -23.08 -2.38 18.71
CA TYR A 158 -23.49 -2.54 17.31
C TYR A 158 -25.00 -2.73 17.21
N LYS A 159 -25.71 -1.66 16.82
CA LYS A 159 -27.17 -1.64 16.73
C LYS A 159 -27.71 -2.40 15.50
N GLU A 160 -27.05 -2.21 14.36
CA GLU A 160 -27.40 -2.85 13.09
C GLU A 160 -26.52 -4.07 12.81
N MET A 161 -27.13 -5.19 12.40
CA MET A 161 -26.42 -6.43 12.10
C MET A 161 -27.08 -7.24 10.97
N ILE A 162 -26.33 -8.22 10.46
CA ILE A 162 -26.80 -9.21 9.50
C ILE A 162 -26.55 -10.58 10.10
N VAL A 163 -27.57 -11.43 10.07
CA VAL A 163 -27.47 -12.86 10.40
C VAL A 163 -27.56 -13.65 9.11
N GLU A 164 -26.57 -14.52 8.87
CA GLU A 164 -26.48 -15.33 7.65
C GLU A 164 -26.02 -16.74 7.96
N GLN A 165 -26.33 -17.67 7.06
CA GLN A 165 -25.70 -18.97 7.04
C GLN A 165 -24.19 -18.82 6.77
N GLN A 166 -23.39 -19.56 7.53
CA GLN A 166 -21.97 -19.66 7.27
C GLN A 166 -21.73 -20.53 6.04
N VAL A 167 -21.07 -19.95 5.04
CA VAL A 167 -20.66 -20.65 3.84
C VAL A 167 -19.21 -21.11 3.97
N THR A 168 -18.93 -22.30 3.44
CA THR A 168 -17.58 -22.90 3.38
C THR A 168 -16.93 -22.61 2.02
N GLY A 169 -15.60 -22.61 1.97
CA GLY A 169 -14.84 -22.46 0.72
C GLY A 169 -13.55 -21.68 0.88
N GLU A 170 -12.93 -21.34 -0.25
CA GLU A 170 -11.75 -20.49 -0.33
C GLU A 170 -12.17 -19.01 -0.37
N ASP A 171 -11.70 -18.23 0.62
CA ASP A 171 -11.89 -16.78 0.68
C ASP A 171 -11.08 -16.08 -0.43
N THR A 172 -11.76 -15.76 -1.54
CA THR A 172 -11.13 -15.29 -2.77
C THR A 172 -11.62 -13.89 -3.11
N ARG A 173 -10.70 -12.97 -3.44
CA ARG A 173 -11.02 -11.65 -3.97
C ARG A 173 -10.77 -11.62 -5.47
N LEU A 174 -11.81 -11.38 -6.25
CA LEU A 174 -11.76 -11.17 -7.69
C LEU A 174 -11.75 -9.68 -8.01
N PHE A 175 -11.00 -9.27 -9.01
CA PHE A 175 -10.95 -7.91 -9.51
C PHE A 175 -11.65 -7.85 -10.86
N VAL A 176 -12.80 -7.18 -10.89
CA VAL A 176 -13.56 -6.93 -12.11
C VAL A 176 -13.23 -5.53 -12.61
N VAL A 177 -12.90 -5.43 -13.90
CA VAL A 177 -12.75 -4.16 -14.62
C VAL A 177 -13.66 -4.18 -15.84
N GLY A 178 -14.69 -3.34 -15.85
CA GLY A 178 -15.73 -3.38 -16.88
C GLY A 178 -16.49 -4.72 -16.84
N ASN A 179 -16.27 -5.55 -17.86
CA ASN A 179 -16.97 -6.83 -18.04
C ASN A 179 -16.06 -8.06 -17.88
N GLN A 180 -14.85 -7.89 -17.36
CA GLN A 180 -13.84 -8.94 -17.26
C GLN A 180 -13.29 -9.07 -15.84
N VAL A 181 -12.99 -10.30 -15.42
CA VAL A 181 -12.17 -10.57 -14.24
C VAL A 181 -10.71 -10.54 -14.67
N CYS A 182 -9.96 -9.55 -14.18
CA CYS A 182 -8.56 -9.35 -14.56
C CYS A 182 -7.58 -10.02 -13.61
N SER A 183 -8.00 -10.29 -12.37
CA SER A 183 -7.16 -10.96 -11.39
C SER A 183 -8.01 -11.56 -10.27
N ALA A 184 -7.48 -12.55 -9.57
CA ALA A 184 -8.01 -13.07 -8.33
C ALA A 184 -6.89 -13.55 -7.41
N PHE A 185 -7.09 -13.33 -6.11
CA PHE A 185 -6.23 -13.95 -5.11
C PHE A 185 -7.04 -14.55 -3.97
N LYS A 186 -6.54 -15.67 -3.44
CA LYS A 186 -7.00 -16.25 -2.18
C LYS A 186 -6.28 -15.56 -1.02
N ARG A 187 -6.97 -15.41 0.10
CA ARG A 187 -6.37 -14.97 1.36
C ARG A 187 -6.09 -16.19 2.23
N ILE A 188 -4.81 -16.44 2.51
CA ILE A 188 -4.39 -17.49 3.43
C ILE A 188 -3.98 -16.87 4.76
N ALA A 189 -4.30 -17.54 5.86
CA ALA A 189 -3.92 -17.07 7.19
C ALA A 189 -2.39 -17.02 7.35
N ALA A 190 -1.92 -16.26 8.34
CA ALA A 190 -0.48 -16.14 8.60
C ALA A 190 0.13 -17.53 8.81
N ASN A 191 1.27 -17.80 8.19
CA ASN A 191 1.89 -19.12 8.18
C ASN A 191 3.41 -18.99 8.03
N VAL A 192 4.14 -20.07 8.31
CA VAL A 192 5.54 -20.27 7.91
C VAL A 192 5.69 -21.64 7.23
N VAL A 193 6.70 -21.78 6.38
CA VAL A 193 7.04 -23.06 5.75
C VAL A 193 8.35 -23.55 6.37
N GLY A 194 8.32 -24.75 6.94
CA GLY A 194 9.48 -25.37 7.55
C GLY A 194 10.58 -25.64 6.54
N ASP A 195 11.82 -25.45 6.97
CA ASP A 195 13.01 -25.83 6.22
C ASP A 195 13.81 -26.95 6.91
N GLY A 196 13.26 -27.51 8.01
CA GLY A 196 13.87 -28.55 8.83
C GLY A 196 15.05 -28.06 9.69
N LYS A 197 15.30 -26.74 9.77
CA LYS A 197 16.46 -26.17 10.45
C LYS A 197 16.09 -25.08 11.45
N HIS A 198 15.22 -24.16 11.04
CA HIS A 198 14.86 -22.99 11.85
C HIS A 198 13.61 -23.26 12.68
N THR A 199 13.55 -22.63 13.86
CA THR A 199 12.33 -22.65 14.70
C THR A 199 11.22 -21.80 14.06
N ILE A 200 9.98 -21.99 14.49
CA ILE A 200 8.85 -21.13 14.07
C ILE A 200 9.17 -19.65 14.32
N GLU A 201 9.77 -19.29 15.46
CA GLU A 201 10.15 -17.90 15.74
C GLU A 201 11.15 -17.33 14.73
N GLU A 202 12.16 -18.13 14.37
CA GLU A 202 13.18 -17.75 13.38
C GLU A 202 12.60 -17.62 11.98
N LEU A 203 11.74 -18.56 11.58
CA LEU A 203 11.01 -18.51 10.31
C LEU A 203 10.12 -17.26 10.23
N ILE A 204 9.44 -16.89 11.33
CA ILE A 204 8.66 -15.64 11.40
C ILE A 204 9.57 -14.42 11.21
N LYS A 205 10.76 -14.40 11.84
CA LYS A 205 11.73 -13.30 11.70
C LYS A 205 12.24 -13.17 10.25
N ILE A 206 12.55 -14.29 9.60
CA ILE A 206 12.95 -14.35 8.18
C ILE A 206 11.82 -13.81 7.30
N LYS A 207 10.63 -14.37 7.43
CA LYS A 207 9.45 -13.99 6.67
C LYS A 207 9.09 -12.51 6.85
N ASN A 208 9.20 -11.98 8.07
CA ASN A 208 8.97 -10.56 8.33
C ASN A 208 10.00 -9.63 7.65
N LYS A 209 11.24 -10.07 7.42
CA LYS A 209 12.23 -9.29 6.62
C LYS A 209 11.78 -9.18 5.18
N GLU A 210 11.27 -10.27 4.60
CA GLU A 210 10.72 -10.27 3.24
C GLU A 210 9.45 -9.43 3.13
N ARG A 211 8.56 -9.52 4.13
CA ARG A 211 7.33 -8.71 4.18
C ARG A 211 7.63 -7.22 4.21
N ARG A 212 8.70 -6.78 4.88
CA ARG A 212 9.11 -5.35 4.93
C ARG A 212 9.38 -4.74 3.56
N ILE A 213 9.96 -5.52 2.65
CA ILE A 213 10.28 -5.07 1.29
C ILE A 213 9.14 -5.36 0.29
N ASN A 214 8.08 -6.07 0.70
CA ASN A 214 6.89 -6.25 -0.13
C ASN A 214 5.96 -5.02 0.03
N PRO A 215 5.66 -4.26 -1.04
CA PRO A 215 4.84 -3.05 -0.94
C PRO A 215 3.44 -3.29 -0.36
N HIS A 216 2.84 -4.46 -0.57
CA HIS A 216 1.54 -4.82 -0.04
C HIS A 216 1.61 -5.22 1.44
N LEU A 217 2.59 -6.05 1.82
CA LEU A 217 2.68 -6.69 3.15
C LEU A 217 3.52 -5.93 4.18
N SER A 218 4.25 -4.87 3.78
CA SER A 218 5.16 -4.10 4.65
C SER A 218 4.54 -3.61 5.97
N LYS A 219 3.23 -3.33 5.98
CA LYS A 219 2.48 -2.87 7.15
C LYS A 219 1.79 -4.00 7.93
N SER A 220 1.89 -5.23 7.45
CA SER A 220 1.19 -6.42 7.94
C SER A 220 2.19 -7.48 8.42
N GLN A 221 3.06 -7.11 9.37
CA GLN A 221 4.03 -8.03 9.96
C GLN A 221 3.35 -9.03 10.91
N ILE A 222 3.86 -10.25 10.93
CA ILE A 222 3.44 -11.28 11.88
C ILE A 222 4.01 -10.91 13.25
N LYS A 223 3.13 -10.72 14.25
CA LYS A 223 3.52 -10.29 15.59
C LYS A 223 3.71 -11.50 16.50
N LEU A 224 4.82 -11.53 17.24
CA LEU A 224 5.12 -12.54 18.26
C LEU A 224 4.36 -12.25 19.57
N GLY A 225 3.03 -12.22 19.50
CA GLY A 225 2.13 -11.86 20.60
C GLY A 225 1.65 -13.04 21.45
N LYS A 226 0.77 -12.75 22.42
CA LYS A 226 0.09 -13.76 23.25
C LYS A 226 -0.81 -14.66 22.42
N GLU A 227 -1.64 -14.06 21.56
CA GLU A 227 -2.58 -14.76 20.67
C GLU A 227 -1.88 -15.83 19.81
N LEU A 228 -0.69 -15.52 19.30
CA LEU A 228 0.12 -16.48 18.53
C LEU A 228 0.54 -17.68 19.39
N ARG A 229 1.02 -17.44 20.62
CA ARG A 229 1.47 -18.50 21.52
C ARG A 229 0.31 -19.42 21.91
N GLU A 230 -0.82 -18.83 22.25
CA GLU A 230 -2.06 -19.57 22.57
C GLU A 230 -2.54 -20.41 21.38
N TYR A 231 -2.44 -19.88 20.16
CA TYR A 231 -2.78 -20.63 18.95
C TYR A 231 -1.82 -21.80 18.69
N LEU A 232 -0.51 -21.60 18.86
CA LEU A 232 0.47 -22.69 18.70
C LEU A 232 0.27 -23.77 19.76
N GLU A 233 0.09 -23.39 21.04
CA GLU A 233 -0.15 -24.34 22.14
C GLU A 233 -1.39 -25.20 21.89
N SER A 234 -2.49 -24.59 21.43
CA SER A 234 -3.73 -25.34 21.13
C SER A 234 -3.58 -26.35 19.99
N HIS A 235 -2.52 -26.22 19.17
CA HIS A 235 -2.17 -27.13 18.10
C HIS A 235 -0.95 -28.03 18.45
N GLY A 236 -0.53 -28.05 19.72
CA GLY A 236 0.60 -28.87 20.18
C GLY A 236 1.97 -28.39 19.70
N LEU A 237 2.09 -27.12 19.33
CA LEU A 237 3.32 -26.49 18.82
C LEU A 237 3.81 -25.39 19.78
N SER A 238 5.07 -24.98 19.65
CA SER A 238 5.64 -23.83 20.34
C SER A 238 6.50 -22.99 19.40
N LEU A 239 6.97 -21.83 19.86
CA LEU A 239 7.84 -20.97 19.06
C LEU A 239 9.20 -21.62 18.76
N GLU A 240 9.60 -22.59 19.58
CA GLU A 240 10.84 -23.36 19.52
C GLU A 240 10.70 -24.61 18.62
N THR A 241 9.48 -24.98 18.22
CA THR A 241 9.27 -26.09 17.29
C THR A 241 9.99 -25.81 15.97
N ILE A 242 10.68 -26.82 15.45
CA ILE A 242 11.32 -26.82 14.13
C ILE A 242 10.42 -27.62 13.18
N PRO A 243 9.66 -26.97 12.28
CA PRO A 243 8.78 -27.68 11.36
C PRO A 243 9.58 -28.42 10.30
N GLN A 244 9.05 -29.55 9.82
CA GLN A 244 9.70 -30.35 8.80
C GLN A 244 9.84 -29.57 7.49
N LYS A 245 10.83 -29.94 6.67
CA LYS A 245 11.04 -29.28 5.37
C LYS A 245 9.81 -29.42 4.49
N GLY A 246 9.22 -28.29 4.09
CA GLY A 246 8.00 -28.21 3.26
C GLY A 246 6.69 -28.20 4.05
N GLU A 247 6.73 -28.40 5.37
CA GLU A 247 5.55 -28.34 6.23
C GLU A 247 5.07 -26.89 6.38
N ARG A 248 3.81 -26.61 6.02
CA ARG A 248 3.21 -25.28 6.23
C ARG A 248 2.53 -25.25 7.60
N VAL A 249 3.06 -24.45 8.51
CA VAL A 249 2.50 -24.23 9.84
C VAL A 249 1.74 -22.91 9.85
N PHE A 250 0.43 -22.97 10.11
CA PHE A 250 -0.39 -21.78 10.31
C PHE A 250 -0.14 -21.18 11.70
N LEU A 251 -0.37 -19.87 11.82
CA LEU A 251 -0.07 -19.06 13.01
C LEU A 251 -1.32 -18.39 13.59
N ASN A 252 -2.44 -18.47 12.87
CA ASN A 252 -3.80 -18.14 13.27
C ASN A 252 -4.77 -18.64 12.18
N GLU A 253 -6.08 -18.46 12.38
CA GLU A 253 -7.12 -18.79 11.38
C GLU A 253 -7.57 -17.59 10.55
N SER A 254 -7.10 -16.38 10.86
CA SER A 254 -7.65 -15.15 10.30
C SER A 254 -7.10 -14.85 8.91
N THR A 255 -7.99 -14.67 7.94
CA THR A 255 -7.64 -14.21 6.58
C THR A 255 -7.52 -12.68 6.46
N ILE A 256 -7.54 -11.95 7.59
CA ILE A 256 -7.45 -10.49 7.62
C ILE A 256 -5.99 -10.05 7.50
N ALA A 257 -5.72 -9.06 6.65
CA ALA A 257 -4.38 -8.54 6.43
C ALA A 257 -3.67 -8.05 7.72
N SER A 258 -4.39 -7.51 8.70
CA SER A 258 -3.81 -7.07 9.99
C SER A 258 -3.35 -8.23 10.88
N ALA A 259 -3.89 -9.44 10.67
CA ALA A 259 -3.48 -10.67 11.34
C ALA A 259 -2.30 -11.36 10.64
N GLY A 260 -1.75 -10.74 9.58
CA GLY A 260 -0.61 -11.28 8.84
C GLY A 260 -1.00 -12.20 7.68
N ALA A 261 -2.28 -12.23 7.28
CA ALA A 261 -2.73 -12.96 6.12
C ALA A 261 -1.94 -12.58 4.85
N GLU A 262 -1.88 -13.52 3.92
CA GLU A 262 -1.12 -13.44 2.67
C GLU A 262 -2.03 -13.64 1.47
N THR A 263 -1.56 -13.16 0.32
CA THR A 263 -2.28 -13.29 -0.95
C THR A 263 -1.59 -14.30 -1.84
N VAL A 264 -2.37 -15.26 -2.34
CA VAL A 264 -1.97 -16.25 -3.33
C VAL A 264 -2.74 -15.97 -4.60
N GLU A 265 -2.06 -15.67 -5.70
CA GLU A 265 -2.69 -15.38 -6.99
C GLU A 265 -3.21 -16.67 -7.63
N VAL A 266 -4.49 -16.66 -8.03
CA VAL A 266 -5.21 -17.86 -8.49
C VAL A 266 -6.11 -17.59 -9.69
N THR A 267 -5.83 -16.57 -10.51
CA THR A 267 -6.71 -16.20 -11.64
C THR A 267 -6.92 -17.37 -12.60
N ASN A 268 -5.85 -18.11 -12.88
CA ASN A 268 -5.86 -19.26 -13.78
C ASN A 268 -6.59 -20.49 -13.19
N GLU A 269 -6.89 -20.49 -11.89
CA GLU A 269 -7.67 -21.56 -11.25
C GLU A 269 -9.18 -21.28 -11.21
N LEU A 270 -9.61 -20.08 -11.60
CA LEU A 270 -11.02 -19.71 -11.54
C LEU A 270 -11.84 -20.46 -12.59
N THR A 271 -13.00 -20.95 -12.18
CA THR A 271 -14.00 -21.47 -13.11
C THR A 271 -14.68 -20.32 -13.87
N GLU A 272 -15.18 -20.59 -15.07
CA GLU A 272 -15.97 -19.62 -15.86
C GLU A 272 -17.24 -19.18 -15.11
N GLU A 273 -17.82 -20.07 -14.30
CA GLU A 273 -18.95 -19.73 -13.43
C GLU A 273 -18.57 -18.69 -12.37
N SER A 274 -17.44 -18.87 -11.68
CA SER A 274 -16.92 -17.89 -10.71
C SER A 274 -16.68 -16.53 -11.36
N LYS A 275 -16.11 -16.52 -12.58
CA LYS A 275 -15.86 -15.28 -13.34
C LYS A 275 -17.17 -14.59 -13.72
N ARG A 276 -18.14 -15.34 -14.26
CA ARG A 276 -19.47 -14.83 -14.63
C ARG A 276 -20.17 -14.21 -13.43
N ILE A 277 -20.22 -14.92 -12.30
CA ILE A 277 -20.85 -14.44 -11.06
C ILE A 277 -20.19 -13.15 -10.58
N ALA A 278 -18.85 -13.04 -10.62
CA ALA A 278 -18.18 -11.81 -10.22
C ALA A 278 -18.53 -10.61 -11.12
N VAL A 279 -18.60 -10.82 -12.43
CA VAL A 279 -19.01 -9.77 -13.39
C VAL A 279 -20.46 -9.35 -13.15
N GLU A 280 -21.38 -10.30 -12.95
CA GLU A 280 -22.78 -10.03 -12.61
C GLU A 280 -22.91 -9.27 -11.27
N ALA A 281 -22.10 -9.65 -10.29
CA ALA A 281 -22.02 -8.97 -9.00
C ALA A 281 -21.60 -7.50 -9.16
N ALA A 282 -20.58 -7.21 -9.96
CA ALA A 282 -20.19 -5.82 -10.24
C ALA A 282 -21.30 -5.05 -10.97
N LYS A 283 -21.97 -5.68 -11.95
CA LYS A 283 -23.08 -5.09 -12.72
C LYS A 283 -24.33 -4.82 -11.90
N SER A 284 -24.52 -5.49 -10.75
CA SER A 284 -25.64 -5.20 -9.83
C SER A 284 -25.63 -3.76 -9.30
N LEU A 285 -24.50 -3.06 -9.42
CA LEU A 285 -24.34 -1.65 -9.05
C LEU A 285 -23.99 -0.79 -10.27
N PRO A 286 -24.94 0.00 -10.81
CA PRO A 286 -24.70 0.83 -11.99
C PRO A 286 -23.50 1.77 -11.84
N GLY A 287 -22.68 1.85 -12.91
CA GLY A 287 -21.47 2.67 -12.96
C GLY A 287 -20.28 2.15 -12.16
N LEU A 288 -20.38 0.95 -11.54
CA LEU A 288 -19.27 0.33 -10.84
C LEU A 288 -18.33 -0.41 -11.82
N VAL A 289 -17.43 0.35 -12.43
CA VAL A 289 -16.49 -0.17 -13.44
C VAL A 289 -15.40 -1.04 -12.81
N VAL A 290 -14.79 -0.57 -11.71
CA VAL A 290 -13.70 -1.26 -11.03
C VAL A 290 -14.25 -1.78 -9.70
N CYS A 291 -14.28 -3.10 -9.54
CA CYS A 291 -14.85 -3.73 -8.36
C CYS A 291 -13.92 -4.81 -7.80
N GLY A 292 -13.69 -4.79 -6.49
CA GLY A 292 -13.20 -5.97 -5.77
C GLY A 292 -14.39 -6.77 -5.27
N VAL A 293 -14.58 -7.98 -5.81
CA VAL A 293 -15.65 -8.89 -5.44
C VAL A 293 -15.07 -9.95 -4.50
N ASP A 294 -15.55 -9.98 -3.26
CA ASP A 294 -15.18 -11.06 -2.34
C ASP A 294 -16.17 -12.18 -2.48
N ILE A 295 -15.65 -13.36 -2.78
CA ILE A 295 -16.43 -14.55 -3.08
C ILE A 295 -15.89 -15.73 -2.31
N MET A 296 -16.79 -16.49 -1.70
CA MET A 296 -16.49 -17.78 -1.13
C MET A 296 -16.67 -18.85 -2.20
N ILE A 297 -15.57 -19.50 -2.60
CA ILE A 297 -15.57 -20.50 -3.67
C ILE A 297 -15.38 -21.89 -3.04
N ASP A 298 -16.42 -22.72 -3.07
CA ASP A 298 -16.33 -24.12 -2.68
C ASP A 298 -16.28 -24.98 -3.94
N LYS A 299 -15.07 -25.39 -4.34
CA LYS A 299 -14.86 -26.22 -5.55
C LYS A 299 -15.54 -27.59 -5.43
N LYS A 300 -15.68 -28.14 -4.21
CA LYS A 300 -16.29 -29.46 -3.98
C LYS A 300 -17.82 -29.39 -4.10
N LYS A 301 -18.43 -28.38 -3.48
CA LYS A 301 -19.88 -28.16 -3.55
C LYS A 301 -20.32 -27.42 -4.82
N ARG A 302 -19.37 -26.91 -5.60
CA ARG A 302 -19.59 -26.08 -6.80
C ARG A 302 -20.43 -24.84 -6.49
N THR A 303 -20.15 -24.19 -5.36
CA THR A 303 -20.87 -22.98 -4.93
C THR A 303 -19.97 -21.76 -4.95
N ASN A 304 -20.55 -20.62 -5.31
CA ASN A 304 -19.89 -19.33 -5.47
C ASN A 304 -20.73 -18.25 -4.79
N TYR A 305 -20.44 -17.93 -3.51
CA TYR A 305 -21.24 -16.97 -2.75
C TYR A 305 -20.53 -15.63 -2.63
N VAL A 306 -21.13 -14.57 -3.17
CA VAL A 306 -20.61 -13.20 -3.04
C VAL A 306 -20.87 -12.68 -1.64
N LEU A 307 -19.81 -12.20 -0.98
CA LEU A 307 -19.82 -11.74 0.41
C LEU A 307 -19.82 -10.20 0.50
N GLU A 308 -19.00 -9.53 -0.31
CA GLU A 308 -18.93 -8.07 -0.37
C GLU A 308 -18.50 -7.55 -1.75
N LEU A 309 -18.87 -6.29 -2.02
CA LEU A 309 -18.42 -5.54 -3.19
C LEU A 309 -17.65 -4.29 -2.75
N ASN A 310 -16.47 -4.09 -3.31
CA ASN A 310 -15.59 -2.97 -2.99
C ASN A 310 -15.45 -2.02 -4.18
N SER A 311 -15.94 -0.79 -4.03
CA SER A 311 -15.82 0.26 -5.08
C SER A 311 -14.44 0.91 -5.18
N ARG A 312 -13.55 0.65 -4.22
CA ARG A 312 -12.18 1.16 -4.23
C ARG A 312 -11.23 0.06 -3.76
N PRO A 313 -11.10 -1.03 -4.52
CA PRO A 313 -10.34 -2.18 -4.09
C PRO A 313 -8.85 -1.84 -4.09
N ASN A 314 -8.11 -2.35 -3.10
CA ASN A 314 -6.66 -2.28 -3.09
C ASN A 314 -6.11 -3.37 -4.01
N ILE A 315 -5.43 -2.98 -5.08
CA ILE A 315 -4.88 -3.91 -6.09
C ILE A 315 -3.53 -4.50 -5.69
N GLY A 316 -2.93 -4.06 -4.58
CA GLY A 316 -1.59 -4.46 -4.16
C GLY A 316 -1.44 -5.97 -3.93
N GLY A 317 -2.50 -6.67 -3.54
CA GLY A 317 -2.47 -8.13 -3.35
C GLY A 317 -2.25 -8.91 -4.64
N SER A 318 -2.67 -8.36 -5.77
CA SER A 318 -2.44 -8.92 -7.12
C SER A 318 -1.15 -8.42 -7.76
N LEU A 319 -0.69 -7.20 -7.41
CA LEU A 319 0.58 -6.67 -7.91
C LEU A 319 1.80 -7.30 -7.21
N PHE A 320 1.63 -7.71 -5.95
CA PHE A 320 2.69 -8.22 -5.07
C PHE A 320 2.25 -9.47 -4.29
N PRO A 321 1.74 -10.52 -4.96
CA PRO A 321 1.34 -11.74 -4.29
C PRO A 321 2.55 -12.43 -3.64
N VAL A 322 2.30 -13.20 -2.59
CA VAL A 322 3.35 -14.03 -1.96
C VAL A 322 3.64 -15.24 -2.84
N GLU A 323 2.59 -15.84 -3.39
CA GLU A 323 2.63 -17.02 -4.26
C GLU A 323 1.76 -16.77 -5.50
N GLY A 324 2.15 -17.33 -6.64
CA GLY A 324 1.46 -17.11 -7.93
C GLY A 324 2.04 -15.95 -8.75
N GLU A 325 1.49 -15.73 -9.94
CA GLU A 325 1.98 -14.74 -10.91
C GLU A 325 1.30 -13.38 -10.70
N ALA A 326 2.08 -12.31 -10.48
CA ALA A 326 1.51 -10.97 -10.34
C ALA A 326 0.75 -10.52 -11.59
N GLN A 327 -0.42 -9.90 -11.36
CA GLN A 327 -1.29 -9.40 -12.42
C GLN A 327 -1.26 -7.88 -12.50
N ASN A 328 -1.06 -7.33 -13.71
CA ASN A 328 -1.06 -5.89 -13.94
C ASN A 328 -2.48 -5.31 -14.04
N ILE A 329 -3.19 -5.25 -12.91
CA ILE A 329 -4.55 -4.67 -12.84
C ILE A 329 -4.54 -3.20 -13.27
N SER A 330 -3.46 -2.45 -13.00
CA SER A 330 -3.35 -1.05 -13.42
C SER A 330 -3.50 -0.91 -14.93
N LYS A 331 -2.88 -1.80 -15.72
CA LYS A 331 -3.04 -1.85 -17.18
C LYS A 331 -4.52 -1.93 -17.57
N HIS A 332 -5.25 -2.90 -17.03
CA HIS A 332 -6.67 -3.10 -17.37
C HIS A 332 -7.56 -1.90 -17.00
N ILE A 333 -7.30 -1.27 -15.86
CA ILE A 333 -8.08 -0.09 -15.45
C ILE A 333 -7.80 1.08 -16.39
N ILE A 334 -6.53 1.32 -16.75
CA ILE A 334 -6.18 2.38 -17.69
C ILE A 334 -6.69 2.08 -19.10
N ASP A 335 -6.61 0.83 -19.57
CA ASP A 335 -7.20 0.38 -20.85
C ASP A 335 -8.69 0.72 -20.93
N TYR A 336 -9.43 0.49 -19.84
CA TYR A 336 -10.87 0.77 -19.81
C TYR A 336 -11.17 2.27 -19.90
N TYR A 337 -10.45 3.09 -19.12
CA TYR A 337 -10.75 4.52 -19.01
C TYR A 337 -10.19 5.33 -20.17
N PHE A 338 -9.05 4.93 -20.72
CA PHE A 338 -8.32 5.60 -21.80
C PHE A 338 -7.97 4.58 -22.91
N PRO A 339 -8.95 4.03 -23.63
CA PRO A 339 -8.70 3.07 -24.71
C PRO A 339 -7.81 3.64 -25.83
N GLU A 340 -7.84 4.96 -26.05
CA GLU A 340 -6.99 5.68 -26.99
C GLU A 340 -5.50 5.66 -26.59
N SER A 341 -5.20 5.35 -25.33
CA SER A 341 -3.83 5.25 -24.81
C SER A 341 -3.25 3.85 -24.89
N ILE A 342 -4.03 2.87 -25.37
CA ILE A 342 -3.55 1.51 -25.57
C ILE A 342 -2.48 1.54 -26.67
N SER A 343 -1.25 1.20 -26.30
CA SER A 343 -0.14 1.03 -27.22
C SER A 343 0.40 -0.39 -27.10
N ASP A 344 0.57 -1.08 -28.22
CA ASP A 344 1.25 -2.39 -28.28
C ASP A 344 2.78 -2.28 -28.10
N ASP A 345 3.28 -1.06 -27.92
CA ASP A 345 4.69 -0.73 -27.98
C ASP A 345 5.39 -0.98 -26.64
N GLU A 346 5.46 -2.25 -26.23
CA GLU A 346 6.40 -2.72 -25.18
C GLU A 346 7.85 -2.30 -25.49
N THR A 347 8.13 -2.07 -26.78
CA THR A 347 9.40 -1.61 -27.35
C THR A 347 9.70 -0.11 -27.19
N SER A 348 8.74 0.72 -26.75
CA SER A 348 8.92 2.19 -26.63
C SER A 348 9.92 2.64 -25.56
N GLY A 349 10.46 1.72 -24.74
CA GLY A 349 11.39 2.03 -23.64
C GLY A 349 10.76 2.82 -22.48
N ARG A 350 9.52 3.31 -22.62
CA ARG A 350 8.80 4.11 -21.61
C ARG A 350 8.57 3.36 -20.31
N ASN A 351 8.48 2.02 -20.37
CA ASN A 351 8.39 1.14 -19.19
C ASN A 351 9.63 1.19 -18.29
N LYS A 352 10.77 1.68 -18.79
CA LYS A 352 11.97 1.92 -17.97
C LYS A 352 11.92 3.28 -17.25
N LEU A 353 11.02 4.19 -17.61
CA LEU A 353 10.94 5.52 -16.99
C LEU A 353 9.97 5.54 -15.80
N TYR A 354 10.30 6.33 -14.77
CA TYR A 354 9.42 6.58 -13.62
C TYR A 354 9.63 7.98 -13.06
N PHE A 355 8.68 8.52 -12.30
CA PHE A 355 8.77 9.83 -11.67
C PHE A 355 9.08 9.74 -10.17
N ASP A 356 9.58 10.85 -9.59
CA ASP A 356 9.95 10.96 -8.18
C ASP A 356 8.70 11.14 -7.28
N TYR A 357 7.97 10.04 -7.06
CA TYR A 357 6.77 10.05 -6.22
C TYR A 357 7.07 10.46 -4.77
N GLU A 358 8.25 10.16 -4.23
CA GLU A 358 8.65 10.56 -2.88
C GLU A 358 8.66 12.07 -2.72
N SER A 359 9.31 12.76 -3.66
CA SER A 359 9.37 14.23 -3.67
C SER A 359 8.00 14.86 -3.87
N ILE A 360 7.18 14.30 -4.77
CA ILE A 360 5.81 14.77 -5.04
C ILE A 360 4.93 14.62 -3.79
N GLU A 361 4.92 13.45 -3.15
CA GLU A 361 4.12 13.24 -1.95
C GLU A 361 4.55 14.17 -0.82
N LYS A 362 5.87 14.36 -0.64
CA LYS A 362 6.42 15.21 0.42
C LYS A 362 6.02 16.68 0.25
N ILE A 363 6.16 17.24 -0.96
CA ILE A 363 5.85 18.66 -1.19
C ILE A 363 4.35 18.94 -1.05
N LEU A 364 3.49 18.03 -1.53
CA LEU A 364 2.04 18.12 -1.36
C LEU A 364 1.63 18.03 0.12
N LYS A 365 2.18 17.06 0.88
CA LYS A 365 1.88 16.93 2.31
C LYS A 365 2.38 18.09 3.16
N SER A 366 3.45 18.78 2.73
CA SER A 366 3.93 19.97 3.43
C SER A 366 3.03 21.20 3.27
N GLY A 367 2.07 21.17 2.34
CA GLY A 367 1.19 22.31 2.05
C GLY A 367 1.89 23.48 1.34
N ILE A 368 3.12 23.26 0.84
CA ILE A 368 3.86 24.28 0.07
C ILE A 368 3.21 24.48 -1.31
N VAL A 369 2.66 23.41 -1.87
CA VAL A 369 1.95 23.42 -3.16
C VAL A 369 0.66 22.61 -3.02
N GLU A 370 -0.38 23.04 -3.73
CA GLU A 370 -1.67 22.33 -3.75
C GLU A 370 -1.70 21.24 -4.83
N GLU A 371 -0.96 21.44 -5.92
CA GLU A 371 -0.87 20.54 -7.06
C GLU A 371 0.54 20.45 -7.64
N VAL A 372 0.85 19.32 -8.29
CA VAL A 372 2.10 19.05 -9.00
C VAL A 372 1.76 18.34 -10.31
N THR A 373 2.19 18.92 -11.43
CA THR A 373 2.11 18.26 -12.74
C THR A 373 3.42 17.54 -13.03
N VAL A 374 3.33 16.25 -13.36
CA VAL A 374 4.49 15.43 -13.75
C VAL A 374 4.84 15.74 -15.22
N PRO A 375 6.12 15.98 -15.56
CA PRO A 375 6.52 16.25 -16.94
C PRO A 375 6.11 15.12 -17.89
N SER A 376 5.62 15.47 -19.07
CA SER A 376 5.34 14.49 -20.13
C SER A 376 6.60 13.75 -20.56
N LEU A 377 6.42 12.50 -20.98
CA LEU A 377 7.49 11.70 -21.54
C LEU A 377 7.96 12.25 -22.90
N PRO A 378 9.23 12.03 -23.30
CA PRO A 378 9.70 12.37 -24.64
C PRO A 378 8.98 11.50 -25.69
N ASP A 379 8.59 12.10 -26.81
CA ASP A 379 7.61 11.47 -27.69
C ASP A 379 8.13 10.26 -28.48
N ASN A 380 9.41 10.13 -28.89
CA ASN A 380 9.88 8.99 -29.70
C ASN A 380 11.36 8.62 -29.47
N ASP A 381 11.73 7.41 -29.93
CA ASP A 381 13.10 6.83 -29.99
C ASP A 381 13.89 6.93 -28.69
N LEU A 382 13.32 6.43 -27.60
CA LEU A 382 13.98 6.45 -26.30
C LEU A 382 15.19 5.51 -26.28
N VAL A 383 16.35 6.07 -25.97
CA VAL A 383 17.56 5.30 -25.69
C VAL A 383 18.06 5.51 -24.29
N PHE A 384 18.67 4.46 -23.78
CA PHE A 384 19.19 4.36 -22.42
C PHE A 384 20.66 3.99 -22.52
N LYS A 385 21.53 4.94 -22.19
CA LYS A 385 22.99 4.76 -22.28
C LYS A 385 23.62 4.91 -20.91
N GLN A 386 24.64 4.09 -20.66
CA GLN A 386 25.57 4.31 -19.58
C GLN A 386 26.95 4.65 -20.13
N LEU A 387 27.56 5.70 -19.56
CA LEU A 387 28.90 6.16 -19.90
C LEU A 387 29.79 6.04 -18.66
N LYS A 388 30.86 5.25 -18.77
CA LYS A 388 31.94 5.21 -17.78
C LYS A 388 33.08 6.09 -18.26
N VAL A 389 33.25 7.24 -17.61
CA VAL A 389 34.23 8.27 -17.95
C VAL A 389 35.44 8.19 -17.02
N SER A 390 36.63 8.01 -17.58
CA SER A 390 37.91 7.92 -16.86
C SER A 390 38.84 9.09 -17.21
N GLY A 391 39.75 9.41 -16.29
CA GLY A 391 40.70 10.52 -16.35
C GLY A 391 40.62 11.42 -15.12
N LYS A 392 41.02 12.68 -15.24
CA LYS A 392 40.88 13.70 -14.18
C LYS A 392 39.45 14.26 -14.15
N VAL A 393 38.51 13.44 -13.66
CA VAL A 393 37.05 13.75 -13.69
C VAL A 393 36.39 13.80 -12.30
N GLN A 394 37.07 13.38 -11.24
CA GLN A 394 36.57 13.51 -9.87
C GLN A 394 37.20 14.71 -9.13
N GLY A 395 36.44 15.34 -8.22
CA GLY A 395 36.91 16.50 -7.44
C GLY A 395 37.06 17.81 -8.23
N VAL A 396 36.75 17.80 -9.53
CA VAL A 396 37.02 18.91 -10.47
C VAL A 396 35.76 19.58 -11.01
N GLY A 397 34.60 19.30 -10.42
CA GLY A 397 33.32 19.89 -10.85
C GLY A 397 32.64 19.19 -12.04
N PHE A 398 33.23 18.12 -12.59
CA PHE A 398 32.69 17.41 -13.76
C PHE A 398 31.23 16.95 -13.58
N ARG A 399 30.87 16.32 -12.46
CA ARG A 399 29.47 15.90 -12.20
C ARG A 399 28.46 17.05 -12.27
N ASN A 400 28.85 18.23 -11.77
CA ASN A 400 27.99 19.42 -11.83
C ASN A 400 27.87 19.96 -13.25
N TRP A 401 28.96 19.90 -14.03
CA TRP A 401 28.93 20.24 -15.45
C TRP A 401 28.04 19.27 -16.24
N VAL A 402 28.18 17.96 -16.05
CA VAL A 402 27.34 16.91 -16.65
C VAL A 402 25.87 17.17 -16.34
N TYR A 403 25.54 17.38 -15.06
CA TYR A 403 24.18 17.72 -14.63
C TYR A 403 23.60 18.92 -15.39
N LYS A 404 24.34 20.02 -15.50
CA LYS A 404 23.88 21.21 -16.24
C LYS A 404 23.63 20.92 -17.72
N LYS A 405 24.50 20.12 -18.36
CA LYS A 405 24.37 19.75 -19.77
C LYS A 405 23.20 18.81 -20.04
N ALA A 406 22.91 17.89 -19.12
CA ALA A 406 21.79 16.98 -19.21
C ALA A 406 20.44 17.70 -19.00
N ILE A 407 20.31 18.51 -17.94
CA ILE A 407 19.11 19.31 -17.67
C ILE A 407 18.78 20.23 -18.84
N GLY A 408 19.78 20.95 -19.37
CA GLY A 408 19.59 21.82 -20.53
C GLY A 408 19.12 21.12 -21.82
N ARG A 409 19.25 19.78 -21.89
CA ARG A 409 18.79 18.94 -23.01
C ARG A 409 17.54 18.13 -22.68
N LYS A 410 16.95 18.30 -21.48
CA LYS A 410 15.84 17.46 -20.98
C LYS A 410 16.18 15.96 -20.98
N ILE A 411 17.43 15.62 -20.66
CA ILE A 411 17.88 14.23 -20.51
C ILE A 411 17.61 13.78 -19.08
N SER A 412 17.03 12.61 -18.94
CA SER A 412 16.80 11.96 -17.65
C SER A 412 17.98 11.05 -17.28
N GLY A 413 18.15 10.75 -16.00
CA GLY A 413 19.23 9.87 -15.54
C GLY A 413 20.00 10.44 -14.36
N TYR A 414 21.25 10.03 -14.24
CA TYR A 414 22.06 10.43 -13.10
C TYR A 414 23.55 10.38 -13.37
N VAL A 415 24.31 11.05 -12.50
CA VAL A 415 25.78 10.99 -12.50
C VAL A 415 26.31 10.66 -11.11
N LYS A 416 27.22 9.68 -11.02
CA LYS A 416 27.82 9.23 -9.76
C LYS A 416 29.33 8.96 -9.89
N ASN A 417 30.07 9.24 -8.82
CA ASN A 417 31.47 8.83 -8.73
C ASN A 417 31.55 7.32 -8.44
N LEU A 418 32.48 6.64 -9.10
CA LEU A 418 32.84 5.26 -8.81
C LEU A 418 34.11 5.19 -7.94
N LYS A 419 34.33 4.04 -7.29
CA LYS A 419 35.46 3.81 -6.37
C LYS A 419 36.81 3.81 -7.09
N ASP A 420 36.83 3.45 -8.36
CA ASP A 420 38.01 3.41 -9.25
C ASP A 420 38.40 4.79 -9.82
N LYS A 421 37.93 5.88 -9.20
CA LYS A 421 38.12 7.28 -9.63
C LYS A 421 37.44 7.65 -10.97
N SER A 422 36.71 6.74 -11.62
CA SER A 422 35.89 7.05 -12.80
C SER A 422 34.52 7.65 -12.43
N VAL A 423 33.81 8.20 -13.39
CA VAL A 423 32.46 8.75 -13.22
C VAL A 423 31.49 7.96 -14.10
N LEU A 424 30.42 7.43 -13.50
CA LEU A 424 29.31 6.83 -14.23
C LEU A 424 28.25 7.89 -14.51
N ILE A 425 27.81 7.94 -15.77
CA ILE A 425 26.70 8.76 -16.23
C ILE A 425 25.66 7.80 -16.82
N VAL A 426 24.43 7.87 -16.36
CA VAL A 426 23.28 7.22 -16.99
C VAL A 426 22.45 8.30 -17.64
N ALA A 427 22.09 8.12 -18.91
CA ALA A 427 21.33 9.08 -19.70
C ALA A 427 20.19 8.36 -20.44
N ALA A 428 18.98 8.88 -20.29
CA ALA A 428 17.78 8.42 -20.96
C ALA A 428 17.05 9.59 -21.63
N GLY A 429 16.62 9.40 -22.87
CA GLY A 429 15.91 10.41 -23.66
C GLY A 429 15.86 10.02 -25.13
N SER A 430 15.41 10.93 -26.00
CA SER A 430 15.40 10.65 -27.44
C SER A 430 16.82 10.45 -27.98
N GLN A 431 16.98 9.53 -28.93
CA GLN A 431 18.24 9.16 -29.57
C GLN A 431 19.12 10.37 -29.89
N ASN A 432 18.59 11.31 -30.67
CA ASN A 432 19.31 12.52 -31.08
C ASN A 432 19.85 13.33 -29.87
N LYS A 433 19.03 13.54 -28.84
CA LYS A 433 19.44 14.33 -27.65
C LYS A 433 20.53 13.60 -26.85
N VAL A 434 20.40 12.28 -26.70
CA VAL A 434 21.37 11.46 -25.95
C VAL A 434 22.70 11.37 -26.70
N ASP A 435 22.69 11.25 -28.03
CA ASP A 435 23.91 11.22 -28.84
C ASP A 435 24.66 12.54 -28.78
N GLN A 436 23.97 13.67 -28.98
CA GLN A 436 24.57 15.00 -28.84
C GLN A 436 25.15 15.21 -27.43
N PHE A 437 24.46 14.73 -26.39
CA PHE A 437 24.97 14.82 -25.03
C PHE A 437 26.22 13.96 -24.82
N THR A 438 26.21 12.74 -25.34
CA THR A 438 27.33 11.80 -25.24
C THR A 438 28.56 12.34 -25.96
N GLU A 439 28.38 12.93 -27.14
CA GLU A 439 29.45 13.60 -27.89
C GLU A 439 30.05 14.78 -27.11
N VAL A 440 29.20 15.62 -26.52
CA VAL A 440 29.64 16.75 -25.69
C VAL A 440 30.42 16.26 -24.46
N VAL A 441 30.03 15.14 -23.85
CA VAL A 441 30.77 14.52 -22.74
C VAL A 441 32.14 14.02 -23.21
N ARG A 442 32.22 13.33 -24.36
CA ARG A 442 33.47 12.80 -24.92
C ARG A 442 34.49 13.89 -25.25
N LYS A 443 34.02 15.02 -25.80
CA LYS A 443 34.89 16.12 -26.23
C LYS A 443 35.27 17.10 -25.11
N HIS A 444 34.71 16.96 -23.91
CA HIS A 444 34.90 17.95 -22.86
C HIS A 444 36.27 17.83 -22.17
N ASN A 445 37.15 18.79 -22.47
CA ASN A 445 38.43 18.95 -21.80
C ASN A 445 38.67 20.41 -21.38
N THR A 446 39.22 20.61 -20.19
CA THR A 446 39.63 21.91 -19.65
C THR A 446 40.92 21.74 -18.83
N LYS A 447 41.55 22.84 -18.39
CA LYS A 447 42.71 22.77 -17.48
C LYS A 447 42.45 21.96 -16.20
N LYS A 448 41.19 21.89 -15.74
CA LYS A 448 40.79 21.19 -14.50
C LYS A 448 40.19 19.80 -14.77
N ILE A 449 39.53 19.60 -15.90
CA ILE A 449 38.81 18.37 -16.25
C ILE A 449 39.50 17.74 -17.46
N GLN A 450 40.01 16.52 -17.31
CA GLN A 450 40.60 15.77 -18.41
C GLN A 450 39.85 14.45 -18.57
N VAL A 451 39.14 14.32 -19.68
CA VAL A 451 38.46 13.09 -20.12
C VAL A 451 39.42 12.32 -20.99
N GLU A 452 39.86 11.15 -20.52
CA GLU A 452 40.82 10.29 -21.22
C GLU A 452 40.12 9.15 -21.97
N LYS A 453 39.14 8.51 -21.32
CA LYS A 453 38.42 7.37 -21.88
C LYS A 453 36.95 7.44 -21.52
N VAL A 454 36.07 7.23 -22.51
CA VAL A 454 34.63 7.06 -22.30
C VAL A 454 34.26 5.68 -22.83
N LYS A 455 33.84 4.78 -21.95
CA LYS A 455 33.20 3.53 -22.34
C LYS A 455 31.69 3.76 -22.37
N GLU A 456 31.04 3.37 -23.46
CA GLU A 456 29.60 3.46 -23.63
C GLU A 456 29.03 2.05 -23.73
N ASP A 457 27.96 1.79 -22.99
CA ASP A 457 27.19 0.55 -23.04
C ASP A 457 25.69 0.90 -22.98
N GLU A 458 24.83 -0.02 -23.42
CA GLU A 458 23.38 0.10 -23.21
C GLU A 458 23.04 0.01 -21.71
N TYR A 459 22.00 0.72 -21.29
CA TYR A 459 21.48 0.66 -19.93
C TYR A 459 20.09 0.02 -19.89
N THR A 460 19.96 -1.04 -19.10
CA THR A 460 18.74 -1.87 -19.05
C THR A 460 17.80 -1.51 -17.92
N GLU A 461 18.33 -0.94 -16.83
CA GLU A 461 17.57 -0.70 -15.61
C GLU A 461 16.64 0.52 -15.70
N PRO A 462 15.66 0.63 -14.78
CA PRO A 462 14.80 1.80 -14.73
C PRO A 462 15.56 3.11 -14.48
N VAL A 463 15.05 4.19 -15.08
CA VAL A 463 15.59 5.55 -14.97
C VAL A 463 14.52 6.52 -14.49
N LYS A 464 14.82 7.24 -13.40
CA LYS A 464 13.97 8.31 -12.90
C LYS A 464 14.00 9.50 -13.86
N VAL A 465 12.85 10.09 -14.15
CA VAL A 465 12.76 11.31 -14.96
C VAL A 465 13.35 12.50 -14.22
N GLY A 466 14.06 13.32 -14.98
CA GLY A 466 14.95 14.35 -14.46
C GLY A 466 16.38 13.83 -14.33
N PHE A 467 17.32 14.73 -14.04
CA PHE A 467 18.73 14.36 -13.91
C PHE A 467 19.23 14.62 -12.50
N GLU A 468 19.92 13.67 -11.88
CA GLU A 468 20.42 13.82 -10.51
C GLU A 468 21.92 13.57 -10.35
N ILE A 469 22.51 14.20 -9.34
CA ILE A 469 23.88 13.90 -8.91
C ILE A 469 23.77 12.97 -7.70
N VAL A 470 23.99 11.67 -7.93
CA VAL A 470 23.94 10.66 -6.87
C VAL A 470 25.14 10.86 -5.93
N ASN A 471 24.86 10.73 -4.63
CA ASN A 471 25.81 11.03 -3.56
C ASN A 471 26.31 12.48 -3.65
N LYS A 472 25.40 13.47 -3.53
CA LYS A 472 25.80 14.82 -3.10
C LYS A 472 26.33 14.68 -1.66
N PRO A 473 27.64 14.81 -1.41
CA PRO A 473 28.22 14.59 -0.09
C PRO A 473 27.71 15.60 0.97
N GLY A 474 27.08 16.69 0.54
CA GLY A 474 26.69 17.80 1.40
C GLY A 474 25.41 17.60 2.23
N LYS A 475 24.37 16.89 1.76
CA LYS A 475 23.09 16.85 2.49
C LYS A 475 23.08 15.84 3.63
N ILE A 476 23.52 14.60 3.38
CA ILE A 476 23.45 13.51 4.39
C ILE A 476 24.41 13.75 5.55
N LYS A 477 25.64 14.24 5.29
CA LYS A 477 26.61 14.55 6.35
C LYS A 477 26.11 15.70 7.25
N THR A 478 25.55 16.75 6.64
CA THR A 478 24.97 17.88 7.37
C THR A 478 23.71 17.47 8.14
N LEU A 479 22.83 16.65 7.55
CA LEU A 479 21.65 16.10 8.23
C LEU A 479 22.03 15.18 9.40
N LYS A 480 23.03 14.29 9.24
CA LYS A 480 23.52 13.46 10.33
C LYS A 480 24.13 14.28 11.47
N ASN A 481 24.91 15.31 11.14
CA ASN A 481 25.48 16.22 12.14
C ASN A 481 24.39 16.99 12.89
N ASN A 482 23.36 17.47 12.19
CA ASN A 482 22.24 18.17 12.83
C ASN A 482 21.39 17.22 13.68
N LEU A 483 21.14 16.00 13.19
CA LEU A 483 20.40 14.96 13.94
C LEU A 483 21.13 14.60 15.23
N ASN A 484 22.44 14.40 15.20
CA ASN A 484 23.23 14.10 16.38
C ASN A 484 23.18 15.25 17.41
N LYS A 485 23.28 16.51 16.96
CA LYS A 485 23.15 17.69 17.84
C LYS A 485 21.78 17.78 18.51
N GLU A 486 20.70 17.52 17.77
CA GLU A 486 19.34 17.52 18.33
C GLU A 486 19.12 16.33 19.30
N GLN A 487 19.72 15.17 19.04
CA GLN A 487 19.67 14.03 19.95
C GLN A 487 20.40 14.32 21.27
N GLU A 488 21.56 14.98 21.24
CA GLU A 488 22.26 15.41 22.46
C GLU A 488 21.46 16.46 23.24
N LYS A 489 20.87 17.43 22.55
CA LYS A 489 20.02 18.45 23.17
C LYS A 489 18.79 17.83 23.83
N ASN A 490 18.14 16.88 23.17
CA ASN A 490 17.01 16.14 23.74
C ASN A 490 17.41 15.33 24.98
N LYS A 491 18.55 14.63 24.96
CA LYS A 491 19.06 13.93 26.14
C LYS A 491 19.27 14.86 27.33
N LYS A 492 19.85 16.05 27.11
CA LYS A 492 20.01 17.07 28.15
C LYS A 492 18.67 17.57 28.69
N LEU A 493 17.72 17.88 27.81
CA LEU A 493 16.37 18.32 28.19
C LEU A 493 15.61 17.24 28.98
N THR A 494 15.72 15.98 28.59
CA THR A 494 15.09 14.87 29.33
C THR A 494 15.69 14.73 30.73
N TYR A 495 17.02 14.84 30.83
CA TYR A 495 17.70 14.82 32.12
C TYR A 495 17.30 16.00 33.02
N GLU A 496 17.25 17.21 32.47
CA GLU A 496 16.76 18.40 33.20
C GLU A 496 15.31 18.23 33.65
N LEU A 497 14.44 17.73 32.77
CA LEU A 497 13.04 17.46 33.09
C LEU A 497 12.92 16.49 34.27
N GLU A 498 13.71 15.41 34.28
CA GLU A 498 13.73 14.44 35.38
C GLU A 498 14.18 15.09 36.70
N GLN A 499 15.23 15.90 36.67
CA GLN A 499 15.73 16.61 37.85
C GLN A 499 14.70 17.61 38.38
N THR A 500 14.12 18.43 37.52
CA THR A 500 13.07 19.38 37.89
C THR A 500 11.84 18.67 38.42
N THR A 501 11.47 17.52 37.85
CA THR A 501 10.33 16.71 38.34
C THR A 501 10.61 16.12 39.72
N LYS A 502 11.82 15.62 39.97
CA LYS A 502 12.26 15.15 41.30
C LYS A 502 12.23 16.28 42.33
N GLN A 503 12.76 17.45 41.97
CA GLN A 503 12.71 18.64 42.82
C GLN A 503 11.28 19.09 43.11
N LEU A 504 10.40 19.10 42.11
CA LEU A 504 8.99 19.47 42.27
C LEU A 504 8.24 18.47 43.15
N LYS A 505 8.53 17.16 43.04
CA LYS A 505 7.98 16.13 43.92
C LYS A 505 8.47 16.31 45.36
N SER A 506 9.76 16.58 45.56
CA SER A 506 10.35 16.90 46.86
C SER A 506 9.70 18.14 47.48
N LEU A 507 9.55 19.23 46.73
CA LEU A 507 8.88 20.46 47.18
C LEU A 507 7.40 20.22 47.54
N LYS A 508 6.68 19.40 46.77
CA LYS A 508 5.28 19.03 47.08
C LYS A 508 5.16 18.19 48.35
N GLN A 509 6.17 17.39 48.69
CA GLN A 509 6.20 16.55 49.88
C GLN A 509 6.78 17.27 51.10
N SER A 510 7.51 18.37 50.89
CA SER A 510 8.10 19.18 51.95
C SER A 510 7.04 19.82 52.85
N LYS A 511 7.13 19.54 54.16
CA LYS A 511 6.29 20.15 55.20
C LYS A 511 6.56 21.67 55.30
N SER A 512 7.82 22.09 55.30
CA SER A 512 8.20 23.52 55.37
C SER A 512 7.71 24.33 54.17
N TRP A 513 7.68 23.73 52.98
CA TRP A 513 7.10 24.38 51.79
C TRP A 513 5.59 24.59 51.97
N LYS A 514 4.86 23.60 52.51
CA LYS A 514 3.42 23.76 52.79
C LYS A 514 3.14 24.82 53.87
N TYR A 515 3.91 24.83 54.96
CA TYR A 515 3.73 25.80 56.05
C TYR A 515 4.09 27.25 55.65
N THR A 516 5.04 27.45 54.74
CA THR A 516 5.43 28.79 54.26
C THR A 516 4.54 29.34 53.14
N LEU A 517 3.52 28.60 52.70
CA LEU A 517 2.63 29.01 51.60
C LEU A 517 1.92 30.36 51.83
N PRO A 518 1.40 30.68 53.04
CA PRO A 518 0.76 31.98 53.31
C PRO A 518 1.74 33.15 53.18
N MET A 519 2.93 33.03 53.79
CA MET A 519 4.02 34.01 53.69
C MET A 519 4.46 34.23 52.24
N ARG A 520 4.56 33.17 51.43
CA ARG A 520 4.97 33.28 50.02
C ARG A 520 3.91 33.92 49.13
N LYS A 521 2.61 33.77 49.45
CA LYS A 521 1.53 34.53 48.78
C LYS A 521 1.63 36.02 49.12
N ILE A 522 1.89 36.37 50.37
CA ILE A 522 2.06 37.77 50.81
C ILE A 522 3.28 38.41 50.11
N ILE A 523 4.44 37.74 50.11
CA ILE A 523 5.65 38.24 49.43
C ILE A 523 5.42 38.41 47.92
N ARG A 524 4.65 37.52 47.27
CA ARG A 524 4.33 37.64 45.85
C ARG A 524 3.37 38.80 45.56
N LEU A 525 2.46 39.12 46.48
CA LEU A 525 1.60 40.31 46.38
C LEU A 525 2.40 41.61 46.57
N ILE A 526 3.44 41.60 47.41
CA ILE A 526 4.33 42.75 47.60
C ILE A 526 5.26 42.95 46.39
N LYS A 527 5.74 41.87 45.76
CA LYS A 527 6.60 41.95 44.55
C LYS A 527 5.86 42.26 43.24
N ASN A 528 4.54 42.11 43.22
CA ASN A 528 3.70 42.42 42.05
C ASN A 528 2.94 43.75 42.21
N LYS A 529 3.34 44.59 43.18
CA LYS A 529 2.91 45.99 43.31
C LYS A 529 3.96 46.92 42.73
#